data_AF-A0A363TPL4-F1
#
_entry.id   AF-A0A363TPL4-F1
#
_cell.length_a   1.000
_cell.length_b   1.000
_cell.length_c   1.000
_cell.angle_alpha   90.00
_cell.angle_beta   90.00
_cell.angle_gamma   90.00
#
_symmetry.space_group_name_H-M   'P 1'
#
loop_
_entity.id
_entity.type
_entity.pdbx_description
1 polymer ?
#
loop_
_entity_poly.entity_id
_entity_poly.type
_entity_poly.pdbx_seq_one_letter_code
_entity_poly.pdbx_strand_id
1 'polypeptide(L)'
;MTVGSGGGNVAAGGPARHVPVLGHPVIEHLAPRDGGLYLDGTFGAGGHTTAILAAADTRVVALDRDPQAIADGVALVAAAAGRLRLVEARFSELAEVLRRLGVDKVDGVLLDIGVSSMQLDAPARGFSFRADGPLDMRMGDEGPSAAELVAAASERDLAAIIRVLGEERHAGAVARAIVRARAQAPIRTTGALAELVARVVHARPGEIHPATRTFQALRIFVNDELGELAAALAAAERVLASGGRLVVISFHSLE
;
A
#
# COMPACT_ATOMS: atom_id res chain seq x y z
N MET A 1 56.34 -16.08 5.57
CA MET A 1 55.30 -17.05 6.02
C MET A 1 54.20 -16.20 6.64
N THR A 2 52.94 -16.15 6.22
CA THR A 2 52.16 -16.93 5.25
C THR A 2 50.85 -16.16 5.03
N VAL A 3 50.54 -15.92 3.76
CA VAL A 3 49.23 -15.90 3.08
C VAL A 3 47.97 -15.36 3.77
N GLY A 4 47.29 -14.46 3.05
CA GLY A 4 45.86 -14.19 3.21
C GLY A 4 44.97 -15.21 2.46
N SER A 5 43.67 -15.10 2.74
CA SER A 5 42.46 -15.61 2.05
C SER A 5 41.40 -15.78 3.16
N GLY A 6 40.12 -15.44 3.02
CA GLY A 6 39.31 -15.18 1.85
C GLY A 6 37.94 -15.78 2.15
N GLY A 7 36.88 -14.98 1.98
CA GLY A 7 35.55 -15.45 1.58
C GLY A 7 34.68 -16.16 2.63
N GLY A 8 33.50 -15.58 2.86
CA GLY A 8 32.40 -16.28 3.54
C GLY A 8 31.14 -15.45 3.69
N ASN A 9 30.84 -14.58 2.71
CA ASN A 9 29.50 -14.01 2.56
C ASN A 9 28.58 -15.17 2.14
N VAL A 10 27.90 -15.79 3.11
CA VAL A 10 26.86 -16.76 2.81
C VAL A 10 25.58 -15.96 2.58
N ALA A 11 25.40 -15.54 1.32
CA ALA A 11 24.09 -15.28 0.77
C ALA A 11 23.28 -16.58 0.86
N ALA A 12 22.35 -16.65 1.81
CA ALA A 12 21.35 -17.72 1.88
C ALA A 12 20.03 -17.15 1.36
N GLY A 13 19.80 -17.33 0.05
CA GLY A 13 18.54 -17.06 -0.63
C GLY A 13 17.45 -18.04 -0.24
N GLY A 14 16.80 -17.80 0.91
CA GLY A 14 15.42 -18.24 1.14
C GLY A 14 14.44 -17.21 0.58
N PRO A 15 13.14 -17.53 0.41
CA PRO A 15 12.14 -16.51 0.10
C PRO A 15 12.23 -15.47 1.22
N ALA A 16 12.61 -14.24 0.87
CA ALA A 16 12.79 -13.18 1.84
C ALA A 16 11.50 -13.04 2.63
N ARG A 17 11.51 -13.49 3.90
CA ARG A 17 10.40 -13.33 4.83
C ARG A 17 10.20 -11.82 4.94
N HIS A 18 9.11 -11.30 4.36
CA HIS A 18 8.82 -9.87 4.38
C HIS A 18 8.77 -9.41 5.84
N VAL A 19 9.71 -8.55 6.22
CA VAL A 19 9.75 -7.98 7.56
C VAL A 19 8.84 -6.76 7.56
N PRO A 20 7.77 -6.73 8.37
CA PRO A 20 6.87 -5.60 8.41
C PRO A 20 7.59 -4.33 8.88
N VAL A 21 7.27 -3.20 8.24
CA VAL A 21 7.79 -1.89 8.61
C VAL A 21 7.37 -1.57 10.03
N LEU A 22 8.30 -1.09 10.87
CA LEU A 22 8.03 -0.76 12.27
C LEU A 22 7.37 -1.92 13.07
N GLY A 23 7.66 -3.18 12.74
CA GLY A 23 7.03 -4.35 13.38
C GLY A 23 7.07 -4.33 14.91
N HIS A 24 8.22 -4.04 15.52
CA HIS A 24 8.32 -3.94 16.99
C HIS A 24 7.54 -2.75 17.56
N PRO A 25 7.74 -1.49 17.09
CA PRO A 25 6.94 -0.35 17.52
C PRO A 25 5.43 -0.57 17.42
N VAL A 26 4.95 -1.23 16.36
CA VAL A 26 3.53 -1.55 16.21
C VAL A 26 3.03 -2.43 17.34
N ILE A 27 3.74 -3.50 17.67
CA ILE A 27 3.32 -4.41 18.75
C ILE A 27 3.40 -3.71 20.12
N GLU A 28 4.41 -2.88 20.35
CA GLU A 28 4.54 -2.09 21.58
C GLU A 28 3.37 -1.11 21.74
N HIS A 29 3.04 -0.36 20.68
CA HIS A 29 1.97 0.62 20.72
C HIS A 29 0.58 0.00 20.70
N LEU A 30 0.36 -1.08 19.96
CA LEU A 30 -0.93 -1.78 19.96
C LEU A 30 -1.15 -2.51 21.30
N ALA A 31 -0.06 -3.03 21.87
CA ALA A 31 0.03 -3.90 23.05
C ALA A 31 -1.04 -5.00 23.10
N PRO A 32 -0.93 -6.02 22.22
CA PRO A 32 -1.80 -7.19 22.23
C PRO A 32 -1.87 -7.86 23.60
N ARG A 33 -3.05 -8.40 23.93
CA ARG A 33 -3.31 -9.10 25.19
C ARG A 33 -4.12 -10.37 24.94
N ASP A 34 -3.98 -11.34 25.83
CA ASP A 34 -4.73 -12.58 25.77
C ASP A 34 -6.24 -12.33 25.80
N GLY A 35 -6.96 -13.10 24.98
CA GLY A 35 -8.40 -12.97 24.77
C GLY A 35 -8.84 -11.73 24.00
N GLY A 36 -7.91 -10.83 23.62
CA GLY A 36 -8.23 -9.63 22.86
C GLY A 36 -8.71 -9.91 21.44
N LEU A 37 -9.28 -8.90 20.79
CA LEU A 37 -9.64 -8.91 19.38
C LEU A 37 -9.06 -7.68 18.68
N TYR A 38 -8.25 -7.90 17.66
CA TYR A 38 -7.60 -6.83 16.90
C TYR A 38 -8.07 -6.82 15.45
N LEU A 39 -8.04 -5.65 14.84
CA LEU A 39 -8.25 -5.48 13.41
C LEU A 39 -6.94 -5.06 12.75
N ASP A 40 -6.53 -5.80 11.73
CA ASP A 40 -5.48 -5.40 10.80
C ASP A 40 -6.16 -4.96 9.50
N GLY A 41 -6.23 -3.65 9.22
CA GLY A 41 -6.96 -3.13 8.07
C GLY A 41 -6.21 -3.30 6.75
N THR A 42 -4.93 -3.64 6.79
CA THR A 42 -4.03 -3.61 5.64
C THR A 42 -3.15 -4.85 5.65
N PHE A 43 -3.81 -6.01 5.55
CA PHE A 43 -3.19 -7.32 5.74
C PHE A 43 -1.91 -7.50 4.93
N GLY A 44 -1.95 -7.16 3.64
CA GLY A 44 -0.84 -7.32 2.70
C GLY A 44 -0.31 -8.75 2.68
N ALA A 45 0.93 -8.93 3.12
CA ALA A 45 1.55 -10.25 3.23
C ALA A 45 1.33 -10.95 4.60
N GLY A 46 0.54 -10.34 5.50
CA GLY A 46 0.23 -10.86 6.83
C GLY A 46 1.34 -10.69 7.87
N GLY A 47 2.34 -9.84 7.61
CA GLY A 47 3.49 -9.63 8.51
C GLY A 47 3.08 -9.09 9.88
N HIS A 48 2.26 -8.02 9.91
CA HIS A 48 1.75 -7.45 11.15
C HIS A 48 0.74 -8.37 11.84
N THR A 49 -0.23 -8.91 11.11
CA THR A 49 -1.14 -9.97 11.61
C THR A 49 -0.38 -11.11 12.30
N THR A 50 0.69 -11.62 11.70
CA THR A 50 1.54 -12.67 12.30
C THR A 50 2.18 -12.20 13.59
N ALA A 51 2.71 -10.97 13.62
CA ALA A 51 3.32 -10.40 14.82
C ALA A 51 2.30 -10.23 15.96
N ILE A 52 1.07 -9.79 15.66
CA ILE A 52 -0.02 -9.66 16.63
C ILE A 52 -0.39 -11.03 17.23
N LEU A 53 -0.59 -12.04 16.38
CA LEU A 53 -0.94 -13.41 16.79
C LEU A 53 0.17 -14.11 17.57
N ALA A 54 1.42 -13.69 17.41
CA ALA A 54 2.59 -14.20 18.13
C ALA A 54 2.80 -13.49 19.47
N ALA A 55 2.34 -12.25 19.63
CA ALA A 55 2.54 -11.46 20.84
C ALA A 55 1.61 -11.87 22.00
N ALA A 56 0.43 -12.45 21.70
CA ALA A 56 -0.56 -12.86 22.69
C ALA A 56 -1.49 -13.96 22.15
N ASP A 57 -2.20 -14.66 23.05
CA ASP A 57 -3.30 -15.54 22.68
C ASP A 57 -4.56 -14.73 22.34
N THR A 58 -4.54 -14.13 21.14
CA THR A 58 -5.55 -13.18 20.67
C THR A 58 -6.15 -13.59 19.33
N ARG A 59 -7.20 -12.89 18.91
CA ARG A 59 -7.84 -13.04 17.60
C ARG A 59 -7.61 -11.80 16.75
N VAL A 60 -7.51 -12.00 15.43
CA VAL A 60 -7.35 -10.93 14.44
C VAL A 60 -8.42 -11.06 13.36
N VAL A 61 -9.08 -9.95 13.04
CA VAL A 61 -9.81 -9.77 11.78
C VAL A 61 -8.90 -8.96 10.86
N ALA A 62 -8.47 -9.56 9.75
CA ALA A 62 -7.60 -8.92 8.79
C ALA A 62 -8.37 -8.59 7.51
N LEU A 63 -8.16 -7.39 6.98
CA LEU A 63 -8.78 -6.88 5.76
C LEU A 63 -7.72 -6.63 4.70
N ASP A 64 -8.04 -6.95 3.45
CA ASP A 64 -7.33 -6.42 2.29
C ASP A 64 -8.29 -6.27 1.12
N ARG A 65 -8.08 -5.26 0.29
CA ARG A 65 -8.86 -5.06 -0.94
C ARG A 65 -8.25 -5.79 -2.14
N ASP A 66 -7.02 -6.28 -2.00
CA ASP A 66 -6.28 -6.98 -3.04
C ASP A 66 -6.62 -8.47 -3.01
N PRO A 67 -7.31 -9.03 -4.02
CA PRO A 67 -7.67 -10.45 -4.04
C PRO A 67 -6.45 -11.37 -3.97
N GLN A 68 -5.28 -10.91 -4.45
CA GLN A 68 -4.04 -11.67 -4.36
C GLN A 68 -3.57 -11.80 -2.91
N ALA A 69 -3.68 -10.73 -2.10
CA ALA A 69 -3.35 -10.78 -0.68
C ALA A 69 -4.25 -11.78 0.07
N ILE A 70 -5.53 -11.84 -0.31
CA ILE A 70 -6.49 -12.81 0.24
C ILE A 70 -6.11 -14.25 -0.13
N ALA A 71 -5.77 -14.49 -1.40
CA ALA A 71 -5.35 -15.80 -1.88
C ALA A 71 -4.05 -16.28 -1.19
N ASP A 72 -3.07 -15.39 -1.05
CA ASP A 72 -1.78 -15.71 -0.42
C ASP A 72 -1.90 -15.91 1.09
N GLY A 73 -2.90 -15.29 1.73
CA GLY A 73 -3.16 -15.39 3.17
C GLY A 73 -3.75 -16.72 3.64
N VAL A 74 -4.21 -17.60 2.74
CA VAL A 74 -4.90 -18.87 3.09
C VAL A 74 -4.05 -19.76 4.01
N ALA A 75 -2.75 -19.86 3.75
CA ALA A 75 -1.84 -20.66 4.56
C ALA A 75 -1.70 -20.10 5.99
N LEU A 76 -1.68 -18.77 6.14
CA LEU A 76 -1.62 -18.11 7.44
C LEU A 76 -2.92 -18.29 8.22
N VAL A 77 -4.07 -18.21 7.55
CA VAL A 77 -5.39 -18.49 8.17
C VAL A 77 -5.44 -19.92 8.73
N ALA A 78 -4.97 -20.91 7.96
CA ALA A 78 -4.90 -22.30 8.40
C ALA A 78 -3.96 -22.46 9.62
N ALA A 79 -2.78 -21.84 9.58
CA ALA A 79 -1.81 -21.88 10.67
C ALA A 79 -2.29 -21.17 11.95
N ALA A 80 -3.15 -20.16 11.82
CA ALA A 80 -3.71 -19.43 12.96
C ALA A 80 -4.77 -20.21 13.75
N ALA A 81 -5.17 -21.41 13.30
CA ALA A 81 -6.07 -22.33 14.01
C ALA A 81 -7.36 -21.67 14.53
N GLY A 82 -8.01 -20.86 13.68
CA GLY A 82 -9.25 -20.16 14.02
C GLY A 82 -9.08 -18.81 14.71
N ARG A 83 -7.85 -18.39 15.01
CA ARG A 83 -7.56 -17.05 15.58
C ARG A 83 -7.50 -15.94 14.53
N LEU A 84 -7.43 -16.26 13.25
CA LEU A 84 -7.43 -15.29 12.14
C LEU A 84 -8.68 -15.44 11.29
N ARG A 85 -9.34 -14.32 11.02
CA ARG A 85 -10.36 -14.17 9.98
C ARG A 85 -9.85 -13.18 8.94
N LEU A 86 -9.56 -13.66 7.73
CA LEU A 86 -9.18 -12.83 6.60
C LEU A 86 -10.42 -12.53 5.73
N VAL A 87 -10.62 -11.27 5.37
CA VAL A 87 -11.79 -10.80 4.62
C VAL A 87 -11.33 -9.89 3.48
N GLU A 88 -11.79 -10.16 2.26
CA GLU A 88 -11.66 -9.23 1.14
C GLU A 88 -12.58 -8.03 1.36
N ALA A 89 -12.00 -6.89 1.70
CA ALA A 89 -12.71 -5.65 1.98
C ALA A 89 -11.72 -4.49 2.01
N ARG A 90 -12.22 -3.29 1.71
CA ARG A 90 -11.46 -2.07 1.95
C ARG A 90 -11.41 -1.77 3.45
N PHE A 91 -10.33 -1.13 3.90
CA PHE A 91 -10.22 -0.75 5.30
C PHE A 91 -11.20 0.36 5.70
N SER A 92 -11.69 1.18 4.76
CA SER A 92 -12.82 2.10 5.00
C SER A 92 -14.11 1.38 5.43
N GLU A 93 -14.27 0.11 5.05
CA GLU A 93 -15.44 -0.72 5.34
C GLU A 93 -15.35 -1.45 6.69
N LEU A 94 -14.29 -1.21 7.49
CA LEU A 94 -13.98 -1.98 8.69
C LEU A 94 -15.15 -2.10 9.66
N ALA A 95 -15.94 -1.03 9.83
CA ALA A 95 -17.09 -1.04 10.76
C ALA A 95 -18.23 -1.92 10.23
N GLU A 96 -18.45 -1.92 8.92
CA GLU A 96 -19.45 -2.79 8.32
C GLU A 96 -19.02 -4.26 8.38
N VAL A 97 -17.75 -4.54 8.07
CA VAL A 97 -17.20 -5.90 8.14
C VAL A 97 -17.37 -6.46 9.56
N LEU A 98 -16.95 -5.71 10.58
CA LEU A 98 -17.09 -6.12 11.98
C LEU A 98 -18.55 -6.38 12.36
N ARG A 99 -19.47 -5.49 11.98
CA ARG A 99 -20.91 -5.67 12.20
C ARG A 99 -21.45 -6.95 11.56
N ARG A 100 -21.06 -7.26 10.32
CA ARG A 100 -21.47 -8.50 9.62
C ARG A 100 -20.92 -9.75 10.31
N LEU A 101 -19.78 -9.64 10.97
CA LEU A 101 -19.17 -10.71 11.77
C LEU A 101 -19.75 -10.80 13.20
N GLY A 102 -20.71 -9.94 13.56
CA GLY A 102 -21.26 -9.89 14.92
C GLY A 102 -20.28 -9.34 15.95
N VAL A 103 -19.33 -8.51 15.52
CA VAL A 103 -18.35 -7.85 16.38
C VAL A 103 -18.72 -6.38 16.53
N ASP A 104 -19.03 -5.97 17.75
CA ASP A 104 -19.34 -4.57 18.05
C ASP A 104 -18.09 -3.74 18.31
N LYS A 105 -17.10 -4.32 18.99
CA LYS A 105 -15.89 -3.63 19.46
C LYS A 105 -14.62 -4.46 19.29
N VAL A 106 -13.50 -3.77 19.05
CA VAL A 106 -12.15 -4.34 18.99
C VAL A 106 -11.22 -3.63 19.97
N ASP A 107 -10.22 -4.35 20.47
CA ASP A 107 -9.21 -3.88 21.41
C ASP A 107 -8.10 -3.07 20.71
N GLY A 108 -7.96 -3.22 19.41
CA GLY A 108 -7.08 -2.36 18.63
C GLY A 108 -7.31 -2.46 17.14
N VAL A 109 -6.89 -1.41 16.44
CA VAL A 109 -6.93 -1.29 14.98
C VAL A 109 -5.53 -0.90 14.52
N LEU A 110 -5.01 -1.63 13.53
CA LEU A 110 -3.78 -1.30 12.83
C LEU A 110 -4.11 -0.93 11.38
N LEU A 111 -3.54 0.17 10.92
CA LEU A 111 -3.57 0.59 9.52
C LEU A 111 -2.14 0.90 9.04
N ASP A 112 -1.60 0.08 8.14
CA ASP A 112 -0.33 0.31 7.43
C ASP A 112 -0.65 0.86 6.04
N ILE A 113 -0.82 2.18 5.97
CA ILE A 113 -1.41 2.86 4.80
C ILE A 113 -0.33 3.06 3.75
N GLY A 114 -0.47 2.41 2.60
CA GLY A 114 0.45 2.58 1.49
C GLY A 114 0.37 1.41 0.54
N VAL A 115 1.44 1.21 -0.23
CA VAL A 115 1.56 0.06 -1.14
C VAL A 115 2.34 -1.03 -0.43
N SER A 116 1.93 -2.28 -0.62
CA SER A 116 2.75 -3.40 -0.15
C SER A 116 3.98 -3.56 -1.05
N SER A 117 5.07 -4.13 -0.51
CA SER A 117 6.23 -4.47 -1.35
C SER A 117 5.84 -5.42 -2.48
N MET A 118 4.91 -6.34 -2.23
CA MET A 118 4.40 -7.29 -3.24
C MET A 118 3.81 -6.56 -4.46
N GLN A 119 3.10 -5.46 -4.23
CA GLN A 119 2.54 -4.64 -5.31
C GLN A 119 3.63 -3.90 -6.10
N LEU A 120 4.71 -3.46 -5.45
CA LEU A 120 5.86 -2.84 -6.12
C LEU A 120 6.74 -3.84 -6.87
N ASP A 121 6.84 -5.06 -6.34
CA ASP A 121 7.68 -6.14 -6.86
C ASP A 121 6.99 -6.94 -7.98
N ALA A 122 5.70 -6.70 -8.24
CA ALA A 122 4.93 -7.29 -9.32
C ALA A 122 4.76 -6.30 -10.50
N PRO A 123 5.60 -6.35 -11.55
CA PRO A 123 5.55 -5.36 -12.64
C PRO A 123 4.20 -5.31 -13.36
N ALA A 124 3.49 -6.45 -13.42
CA ALA A 124 2.16 -6.56 -14.01
C ALA A 124 1.11 -5.64 -13.35
N ARG A 125 1.32 -5.22 -12.10
CA ARG A 125 0.42 -4.34 -11.34
C ARG A 125 0.65 -2.85 -11.61
N GLY A 126 1.78 -2.47 -12.19
CA GLY A 126 2.00 -1.09 -12.65
C GLY A 126 2.28 -0.05 -11.57
N PHE A 127 2.55 -0.44 -10.32
CA PHE A 127 2.87 0.52 -9.24
C PHE A 127 4.28 1.11 -9.33
N SER A 128 5.18 0.46 -10.05
CA SER A 128 6.59 0.81 -10.14
C SER A 128 7.03 1.00 -11.59
N PHE A 129 7.99 1.88 -11.81
CA PHE A 129 8.69 2.07 -13.08
C PHE A 129 10.12 1.47 -13.04
N ARG A 130 10.49 0.75 -11.98
CA ARG A 130 11.79 0.05 -11.91
C ARG A 130 11.86 -1.10 -12.91
N ALA A 131 10.73 -1.78 -13.10
CA ALA A 131 10.50 -2.74 -14.16
C ALA A 131 9.27 -2.25 -14.95
N ASP A 132 9.33 -2.36 -16.27
CA ASP A 132 8.22 -1.94 -17.12
C ASP A 132 7.04 -2.91 -17.00
N GLY A 133 5.83 -2.36 -17.10
CA GLY A 133 4.59 -3.10 -16.96
C GLY A 133 3.37 -2.25 -17.35
N PRO A 134 2.16 -2.83 -17.36
CA PRO A 134 0.94 -2.08 -17.65
C PRO A 134 0.78 -0.90 -16.70
N LEU A 135 0.31 0.24 -17.20
CA LEU A 135 0.00 1.40 -16.37
C LEU A 135 -1.37 1.19 -15.68
N ASP A 136 -1.41 0.30 -14.69
CA ASP A 136 -2.63 -0.08 -13.97
C ASP A 136 -2.80 0.68 -12.65
N MET A 137 -1.94 0.41 -11.66
CA MET A 137 -1.94 1.02 -10.32
C MET A 137 -3.18 0.77 -9.45
N ARG A 138 -4.15 -0.07 -9.85
CA ARG A 138 -5.26 -0.43 -8.97
C ARG A 138 -4.81 -1.45 -7.93
N MET A 139 -5.16 -1.19 -6.67
CA MET A 139 -4.87 -2.11 -5.56
C MET A 139 -5.89 -3.25 -5.48
N GLY A 140 -7.13 -3.03 -5.91
CA GLY A 140 -8.12 -4.07 -6.16
C GLY A 140 -8.51 -4.12 -7.65
N ASP A 141 -9.67 -4.71 -7.96
CA ASP A 141 -10.12 -4.92 -9.36
C ASP A 141 -11.15 -3.91 -9.87
N GLU A 142 -11.54 -2.95 -9.03
CA GLU A 142 -12.58 -1.96 -9.34
C GLU A 142 -12.00 -0.62 -9.85
N GLY A 143 -12.84 0.12 -10.59
CA GLY A 143 -12.53 1.47 -11.04
C GLY A 143 -11.58 1.55 -12.23
N PRO A 144 -11.31 2.78 -12.72
CA PRO A 144 -10.43 3.01 -13.85
C PRO A 144 -8.96 2.81 -13.47
N SER A 145 -8.19 2.19 -14.36
CA SER A 145 -6.74 2.12 -14.30
C SER A 145 -6.08 3.50 -14.46
N ALA A 146 -4.81 3.61 -14.07
CA ALA A 146 -4.00 4.80 -14.33
C ALA A 146 -3.86 5.11 -15.83
N ALA A 147 -3.83 4.10 -16.71
CA ALA A 147 -3.84 4.28 -18.15
C ALA A 147 -5.13 4.94 -18.64
N GLU A 148 -6.28 4.51 -18.12
CA GLU A 148 -7.59 5.10 -18.47
C GLU A 148 -7.72 6.53 -17.94
N LEU A 149 -7.27 6.78 -16.72
CA LEU A 149 -7.18 8.12 -16.15
C LEU A 149 -6.31 9.04 -17.02
N VAL A 150 -5.11 8.58 -17.38
CA VAL A 150 -4.16 9.30 -18.23
C VAL A 150 -4.71 9.49 -19.65
N ALA A 151 -5.57 8.60 -20.15
CA ALA A 151 -6.19 8.73 -21.46
C ALA A 151 -7.36 9.74 -21.46
N ALA A 152 -8.15 9.81 -20.39
CA ALA A 152 -9.42 10.54 -20.36
C ALA A 152 -9.34 11.93 -19.69
N ALA A 153 -8.57 12.08 -18.61
CA ALA A 153 -8.58 13.29 -17.78
C ALA A 153 -8.15 14.55 -18.56
N SER A 154 -8.69 15.72 -18.22
CA SER A 154 -8.27 16.97 -18.86
C SER A 154 -6.83 17.35 -18.44
N GLU A 155 -6.16 18.24 -19.21
CA GLU A 155 -4.86 18.79 -18.80
C GLU A 155 -4.94 19.45 -17.41
N ARG A 156 -6.07 20.14 -17.14
CA ARG A 156 -6.32 20.81 -15.86
C ARG A 156 -6.42 19.79 -14.71
N ASP A 157 -7.18 18.72 -14.90
CA ASP A 157 -7.41 17.71 -13.86
C ASP A 157 -6.12 16.93 -13.59
N LEU A 158 -5.38 16.53 -14.62
CA LEU A 158 -4.07 15.89 -14.47
C LEU A 158 -3.10 16.80 -13.70
N ALA A 159 -3.05 18.10 -14.05
CA ALA A 159 -2.21 19.05 -13.34
C ALA A 159 -2.64 19.21 -11.87
N ALA A 160 -3.94 19.20 -11.58
CA ALA A 160 -4.46 19.27 -10.22
C ALA A 160 -4.08 18.01 -9.40
N ILE A 161 -4.31 16.82 -9.96
CA ILE A 161 -3.95 15.53 -9.37
C ILE A 161 -2.45 15.50 -9.03
N ILE A 162 -1.59 15.76 -10.02
CA ILE A 162 -0.13 15.68 -9.85
C ILE A 162 0.37 16.74 -8.86
N ARG A 163 -0.23 17.93 -8.86
CA ARG A 163 0.15 19.00 -7.92
C ARG A 163 -0.24 18.68 -6.49
N VAL A 164 -1.49 18.29 -6.27
CA VAL A 164 -2.06 18.11 -4.93
C VAL A 164 -1.60 16.81 -4.33
N LEU A 165 -1.76 15.70 -5.05
CA LEU A 165 -1.49 14.35 -4.52
C LEU A 165 -0.02 13.94 -4.65
N GLY A 166 0.73 14.55 -5.56
CA GLY A 166 2.16 14.29 -5.75
C GLY A 166 3.09 15.35 -5.18
N GLU A 167 2.55 16.48 -4.70
CA GLU A 167 3.33 17.66 -4.27
C GLU A 167 4.38 18.10 -5.34
N GLU A 168 4.01 17.95 -6.63
CA GLU A 168 4.90 18.21 -7.76
C GLU A 168 4.77 19.65 -8.29
N ARG A 169 5.88 20.39 -8.24
CA ARG A 169 5.95 21.80 -8.65
C ARG A 169 5.77 21.96 -10.16
N HIS A 170 6.25 21.00 -10.94
CA HIS A 170 6.17 20.96 -12.39
C HIS A 170 4.87 20.31 -12.92
N ALA A 171 3.85 20.13 -12.07
CA ALA A 171 2.61 19.43 -12.43
C ALA A 171 1.96 19.90 -13.73
N GLY A 172 1.94 21.22 -13.98
CA GLY A 172 1.37 21.77 -15.22
C GLY A 172 2.19 21.42 -16.47
N ALA A 173 3.51 21.33 -16.36
CA ALA A 173 4.37 20.91 -17.47
C ALA A 173 4.23 19.41 -17.74
N VAL A 174 4.16 18.60 -16.68
CA VAL A 174 3.96 17.14 -16.77
C VAL A 174 2.60 16.83 -17.41
N ALA A 175 1.52 17.44 -16.92
CA ALA A 175 0.17 17.24 -17.46
C ALA A 175 0.09 17.59 -18.96
N ARG A 176 0.68 18.72 -19.36
CA ARG A 176 0.76 19.13 -20.77
C ARG A 176 1.54 18.12 -21.62
N ALA A 177 2.65 17.59 -21.10
CA ALA A 177 3.43 16.57 -21.79
C ALA A 177 2.63 15.27 -21.96
N ILE A 178 1.89 14.84 -20.94
CA ILE A 178 0.97 13.69 -20.99
C ILE A 178 -0.09 13.88 -22.07
N VAL A 179 -0.79 15.02 -22.08
CA VAL A 179 -1.86 15.30 -23.05
C VAL A 179 -1.31 15.37 -24.49
N ARG A 180 -0.13 15.96 -24.68
CA ARG A 180 0.53 15.99 -26.00
C ARG A 180 0.96 14.62 -26.48
N ALA A 181 1.53 13.80 -25.59
CA ALA A 181 1.99 12.46 -25.93
C ALA A 181 0.83 11.52 -26.25
N ARG A 182 -0.24 11.52 -25.43
CA ARG A 182 -1.41 10.66 -25.65
C ARG A 182 -2.18 10.96 -26.94
N ALA A 183 -2.08 12.19 -27.44
CA ALA A 183 -2.66 12.59 -28.73
C ALA A 183 -1.93 11.96 -29.94
N GLN A 184 -0.69 11.49 -29.75
CA GLN A 184 0.12 10.84 -30.79
C GLN A 184 0.06 9.31 -30.65
N ALA A 185 0.21 8.80 -29.42
CA ALA A 185 0.15 7.38 -29.13
C ALA A 185 -0.34 7.13 -27.69
N PRO A 186 -1.16 6.09 -27.44
CA PRO A 186 -1.61 5.76 -26.08
C PRO A 186 -0.43 5.47 -25.12
N ILE A 187 -0.50 6.03 -23.91
CA ILE A 187 0.47 5.75 -22.84
C ILE A 187 -0.06 4.55 -22.04
N ARG A 188 0.52 3.37 -22.28
CA ARG A 188 0.02 2.10 -21.72
C ARG A 188 0.94 1.44 -20.71
N THR A 189 2.18 1.90 -20.57
CA THR A 189 3.17 1.27 -19.70
C THR A 189 3.79 2.26 -18.73
N THR A 190 4.27 1.73 -17.60
CA THR A 190 4.94 2.52 -16.55
C THR A 190 6.23 3.16 -17.07
N GLY A 191 7.02 2.44 -17.87
CA GLY A 191 8.22 2.95 -18.52
C GLY A 191 7.93 4.14 -19.44
N ALA A 192 6.91 4.04 -20.29
CA ALA A 192 6.52 5.12 -21.19
C ALA A 192 6.13 6.41 -20.43
N LEU A 193 5.38 6.27 -19.33
CA LEU A 193 5.03 7.41 -18.49
C LEU A 193 6.26 7.96 -17.76
N ALA A 194 7.11 7.11 -17.19
CA ALA A 194 8.28 7.54 -16.44
C ALA A 194 9.28 8.31 -17.32
N GLU A 195 9.56 7.81 -18.53
CA GLU A 195 10.39 8.51 -19.51
C GLU A 195 9.82 9.86 -19.92
N LEU A 196 8.49 9.93 -20.10
CA LEU A 196 7.81 11.19 -20.42
C LEU A 196 7.98 12.23 -19.31
N VAL A 197 7.81 11.82 -18.05
CA VAL A 197 8.01 12.70 -16.90
C VAL A 197 9.47 13.13 -16.79
N ALA A 198 10.43 12.22 -16.99
CA ALA A 198 11.87 12.50 -16.92
C ALA A 198 12.36 13.50 -17.99
N ARG A 199 11.65 13.64 -19.12
CA ARG A 199 11.92 14.68 -20.12
C ARG A 199 11.49 16.07 -19.68
N VAL A 200 10.59 16.18 -18.69
CA VAL A 200 10.01 17.43 -18.21
C VAL A 200 10.61 17.86 -16.88
N VAL A 201 10.82 16.90 -15.99
CA VAL A 201 11.31 17.11 -14.63
C VAL A 201 12.72 16.56 -14.53
N HIS A 202 13.66 17.42 -14.18
CA HIS A 202 15.07 17.06 -14.02
C HIS A 202 15.39 16.91 -12.53
N ALA A 203 15.86 15.73 -12.14
CA ALA A 203 16.37 15.48 -10.79
C ALA A 203 17.87 15.77 -10.73
N ARG A 204 18.32 16.30 -9.60
CA ARG A 204 19.75 16.44 -9.29
C ARG A 204 20.30 15.11 -8.76
N PRO A 205 21.63 14.88 -8.83
CA PRO A 205 22.24 13.72 -8.19
C PRO A 205 21.85 13.62 -6.71
N GLY A 206 21.35 12.46 -6.30
CA GLY A 206 20.88 12.19 -4.93
C GLY A 206 19.41 12.53 -4.66
N GLU A 207 18.70 13.16 -5.59
CA GLU A 207 17.25 13.33 -5.49
C GLU A 207 16.51 12.07 -5.94
N ILE A 208 15.25 11.94 -5.49
CA ILE A 208 14.36 10.88 -5.95
C ILE A 208 14.14 10.97 -7.46
N HIS A 209 13.82 9.84 -8.09
CA HIS A 209 13.55 9.82 -9.52
C HIS A 209 12.40 10.79 -9.90
N PRO A 210 12.51 11.54 -11.01
CA PRO A 210 11.52 12.55 -11.40
C PRO A 210 10.07 12.04 -11.50
N ALA A 211 9.90 10.77 -11.89
CA ALA A 211 8.59 10.16 -12.04
C ALA A 211 7.90 9.80 -10.71
N THR A 212 8.64 9.70 -9.59
CA THR A 212 8.13 9.18 -8.31
C THR A 212 6.87 9.92 -7.85
N ARG A 213 6.89 11.25 -7.88
CA ARG A 213 5.75 12.08 -7.43
C ARG A 213 4.53 11.98 -8.34
N THR A 214 4.75 11.85 -9.65
CA THR A 214 3.65 11.65 -10.61
C THR A 214 3.01 10.27 -10.39
N PHE A 215 3.82 9.23 -10.18
CA PHE A 215 3.33 7.89 -9.89
C PHE A 215 2.56 7.83 -8.57
N GLN A 216 3.08 8.45 -7.52
CA GLN A 216 2.39 8.60 -6.24
C GLN A 216 1.03 9.29 -6.42
N ALA A 217 0.97 10.41 -7.14
CA ALA A 217 -0.27 11.15 -7.36
C ALA A 217 -1.34 10.33 -8.08
N LEU A 218 -0.95 9.63 -9.15
CA LEU A 218 -1.88 8.78 -9.91
C LEU A 218 -2.36 7.61 -9.07
N ARG A 219 -1.46 6.98 -8.31
CA ARG A 219 -1.79 5.89 -7.40
C ARG A 219 -2.82 6.32 -6.35
N ILE A 220 -2.55 7.41 -5.64
CA ILE A 220 -3.46 7.97 -4.63
C ILE A 220 -4.83 8.25 -5.23
N PHE A 221 -4.86 8.84 -6.43
CA PHE A 221 -6.12 9.18 -7.10
C PHE A 221 -6.91 7.95 -7.55
N VAL A 222 -6.26 7.00 -8.23
CA VAL A 222 -6.88 5.77 -8.75
C VAL A 222 -7.54 4.97 -7.63
N ASN A 223 -6.95 5.02 -6.44
CA ASN A 223 -7.33 4.19 -5.31
C ASN A 223 -8.10 4.92 -4.21
N ASP A 224 -8.41 6.20 -4.41
CA ASP A 224 -9.00 7.11 -3.40
C ASP A 224 -8.34 7.00 -2.01
N GLU A 225 -7.00 6.91 -1.96
CA GLU A 225 -6.29 6.51 -0.73
C GLU A 225 -6.57 7.44 0.46
N LEU A 226 -6.66 8.74 0.21
CA LEU A 226 -6.96 9.72 1.26
C LEU A 226 -8.43 9.67 1.72
N GLY A 227 -9.37 9.42 0.80
CA GLY A 227 -10.78 9.25 1.12
C GLY A 227 -11.01 7.99 1.96
N GLU A 228 -10.36 6.89 1.55
CA GLU A 228 -10.34 5.62 2.27
C GLU A 228 -9.76 5.79 3.68
N LEU A 229 -8.63 6.49 3.83
CA LEU A 229 -8.02 6.77 5.13
C LEU A 229 -8.95 7.56 6.04
N ALA A 230 -9.52 8.66 5.54
CA ALA A 230 -10.43 9.48 6.34
C ALA A 230 -11.65 8.68 6.82
N ALA A 231 -12.27 7.89 5.93
CA ALA A 231 -13.40 7.03 6.27
C ALA A 231 -13.03 5.96 7.31
N ALA A 232 -11.84 5.37 7.18
CA ALA A 232 -11.36 4.34 8.09
C ALA A 232 -11.00 4.87 9.48
N LEU A 233 -10.41 6.06 9.58
CA LEU A 233 -10.15 6.70 10.88
C LEU A 233 -11.46 6.96 11.63
N ALA A 234 -12.49 7.48 10.95
CA ALA A 234 -13.82 7.67 11.52
C ALA A 234 -14.53 6.34 11.85
N ALA A 235 -14.27 5.27 11.10
CA ALA A 235 -14.76 3.94 11.41
C ALA A 235 -14.05 3.34 12.62
N ALA A 236 -12.72 3.49 12.72
CA ALA A 236 -11.89 2.99 13.80
C ALA A 236 -12.33 3.57 15.15
N GLU A 237 -12.56 4.88 15.22
CA GLU A 237 -13.08 5.55 16.43
C GLU A 237 -14.38 4.91 16.94
N ARG A 238 -15.28 4.52 16.02
CA ARG A 238 -16.57 3.91 16.39
C ARG A 238 -16.43 2.48 16.88
N VAL A 239 -15.46 1.71 16.40
CA VAL A 239 -15.33 0.28 16.73
C VAL A 239 -14.32 0.00 17.84
N LEU A 240 -13.49 0.96 18.23
CA LEU A 240 -12.57 0.76 19.35
C LEU A 240 -13.32 0.65 20.68
N ALA A 241 -12.93 -0.34 21.47
CA ALA A 241 -13.32 -0.47 22.86
C ALA A 241 -12.71 0.66 23.70
N SER A 242 -13.24 0.89 24.90
CA SER A 242 -12.62 1.82 25.85
C SER A 242 -11.19 1.36 26.17
N GLY A 243 -10.21 2.24 26.00
CA GLY A 243 -8.79 1.92 26.15
C GLY A 243 -8.18 1.14 24.99
N GLY A 244 -8.95 0.86 23.93
CA GLY A 244 -8.44 0.28 22.70
C GLY A 244 -7.53 1.26 21.96
N ARG A 245 -6.65 0.72 21.12
CA ARG A 245 -5.59 1.51 20.47
C ARG A 245 -5.69 1.49 18.95
N LEU A 246 -5.61 2.68 18.36
CA LEU A 246 -5.42 2.85 16.92
C LEU A 246 -3.94 3.11 16.65
N VAL A 247 -3.34 2.28 15.79
CA VAL A 247 -1.96 2.44 15.31
C VAL A 247 -2.02 2.65 13.80
N VAL A 248 -1.42 3.74 13.33
CA VAL A 248 -1.37 4.08 11.90
C VAL A 248 0.07 4.30 11.48
N ILE A 249 0.47 3.68 10.38
CA ILE A 249 1.73 3.93 9.69
C ILE A 249 1.39 4.66 8.38
N SER A 250 2.05 5.79 8.14
CA SER A 250 1.97 6.54 6.90
C SER A 250 3.34 6.68 6.25
N PHE A 251 3.40 6.83 4.93
CA PHE A 251 4.65 6.93 4.17
C PHE A 251 4.83 8.26 3.45
N HIS A 252 3.80 9.12 3.45
CA HIS A 252 3.94 10.46 2.88
C HIS A 252 3.18 11.53 3.69
N SER A 253 3.58 12.78 3.47
CA SER A 253 3.08 13.99 4.15
C SER A 253 1.57 14.25 4.04
N LEU A 254 0.90 13.72 3.02
CA LEU A 254 -0.54 13.93 2.81
C LEU A 254 -1.43 12.99 3.65
N GLU A 255 -0.87 11.90 4.17
CA GLU A 255 -1.52 10.93 5.07
C GLU A 255 -1.35 11.39 6.51
#